data_AF-A0A9E1AVZ5-F1
#
_entry.id   AF-A0A9E1AVZ5-F1
#
_cell.length_a   1.000
_cell.length_b   1.000
_cell.length_c   1.000
_cell.angle_alpha   90.00
_cell.angle_beta   90.00
_cell.angle_gamma   90.00
#
_symmetry.space_group_name_H-M   'P 1'
#
loop_
_entity.id
_entity.type
_entity.pdbx_description
1 polymer ?
#
loop_
_entity_poly.entity_id
_entity_poly.type
_entity_poly.pdbx_seq_one_letter_code
_entity_poly.pdbx_strand_id
1 'polypeptide(L)'
;MAFDYKKEYKEFYMPKNKPGIIEIPKMNYIAVRGKGNPNEENGEYKSSIGLLYGIAFTIKMSYKGTHKIEGFFEYVVPPLEGLWWQE
;
A
#
# COMPACT_ATOMS: atom_id res chain seq x y z
N MET A 1 -18.68 -5.98 -5.44
CA MET A 1 -17.48 -6.76 -5.04
C MET A 1 -16.35 -5.76 -4.88
N ALA A 2 -15.57 -5.83 -3.80
CA ALA A 2 -14.46 -4.89 -3.61
C ALA A 2 -13.37 -5.13 -4.66
N PHE A 3 -12.79 -4.04 -5.19
CA PHE A 3 -11.67 -4.10 -6.12
C PHE A 3 -10.44 -4.69 -5.43
N ASP A 4 -9.78 -5.67 -6.04
CA ASP A 4 -8.64 -6.37 -5.47
C ASP A 4 -7.44 -6.27 -6.41
N TYR A 5 -6.51 -5.37 -6.08
CA TYR A 5 -5.31 -5.10 -6.88
C TYR A 5 -4.51 -6.36 -7.21
N LYS A 6 -4.46 -7.36 -6.32
CA LYS A 6 -3.73 -8.61 -6.58
C LYS A 6 -4.42 -9.48 -7.63
N LYS A 7 -5.74 -9.35 -7.79
CA LYS A 7 -6.52 -10.10 -8.79
C LYS A 7 -6.56 -9.38 -10.12
N GLU A 8 -6.72 -8.06 -10.09
CA GLU A 8 -6.84 -7.23 -11.29
C GLU A 8 -5.48 -6.95 -11.94
N TYR A 9 -4.41 -6.85 -11.15
CA TYR A 9 -3.04 -6.55 -11.63
C TYR A 9 -2.05 -7.65 -11.25
N LYS A 10 -2.37 -8.89 -11.65
CA LYS A 10 -1.56 -10.08 -11.33
C LYS A 10 -0.12 -9.98 -11.82
N GLU A 11 0.11 -9.29 -12.92
CA GLU A 11 1.44 -9.05 -13.49
C GLU A 11 2.37 -8.29 -12.54
N PHE A 12 1.83 -7.45 -11.65
CA PHE A 12 2.62 -6.66 -10.69
C PHE A 12 2.69 -7.34 -9.31
N TYR A 13 1.63 -8.04 -8.91
CA TYR A 13 1.52 -8.62 -7.56
C TYR A 13 1.77 -10.13 -7.48
N MET A 14 1.85 -10.82 -8.62
CA MET A 14 2.08 -12.26 -8.69
C MET A 14 3.07 -12.63 -9.81
N PRO A 15 4.31 -12.12 -9.73
CA PRO A 15 5.33 -12.40 -10.73
C PRO A 15 5.71 -13.89 -10.75
N LYS A 16 6.17 -14.37 -11.91
CA LYS A 16 6.73 -15.73 -12.04
C LYS A 16 8.15 -15.77 -11.45
N ASN A 17 8.66 -16.97 -11.19
CA ASN A 17 10.06 -17.20 -10.76
C ASN A 17 11.08 -17.00 -11.91
N LYS A 18 10.81 -16.09 -12.84
CA LYS A 18 11.67 -15.75 -13.96
C LYS A 18 11.77 -14.23 -14.06
N PRO A 19 12.99 -13.66 -14.13
CA PRO A 19 13.16 -12.23 -14.33
C PRO A 19 12.51 -11.75 -15.63
N GLY A 20 11.99 -10.53 -15.62
CA GLY A 20 11.40 -9.88 -16.77
C GLY A 20 11.38 -8.37 -16.59
N ILE A 21 11.33 -7.64 -17.71
CA ILE A 21 11.14 -6.20 -17.72
C ILE A 21 9.64 -5.94 -17.75
N ILE A 22 9.16 -5.09 -16.85
CA ILE A 22 7.75 -4.67 -16.77
C ILE A 22 7.69 -3.14 -16.67
N GLU A 23 6.63 -2.56 -17.21
CA GLU A 23 6.34 -1.14 -17.07
C GLU A 23 5.21 -0.97 -16.04
N ILE A 24 5.49 -0.25 -14.95
CA ILE A 24 4.49 0.03 -13.92
C ILE A 24 3.76 1.31 -14.31
N PRO A 25 2.42 1.27 -14.51
CA PRO A 25 1.67 2.48 -14.81
C PRO A 25 1.68 3.43 -13.60
N LYS A 26 1.27 4.69 -13.82
CA LYS A 26 1.10 5.63 -12.72
C LYS A 26 0.04 5.11 -11.74
N MET A 27 0.39 5.09 -10.45
CA MET A 27 -0.49 4.67 -9.36
C MET A 27 -0.46 5.71 -8.23
N ASN A 28 -1.51 5.71 -7.41
CA ASN A 28 -1.61 6.56 -6.24
C ASN A 28 -1.17 5.80 -5.00
N TYR A 29 -0.29 6.41 -4.21
CA TYR A 29 0.28 5.81 -3.00
C TYR A 29 0.09 6.72 -1.79
N ILE A 30 -0.16 6.10 -0.64
CA ILE A 30 0.05 6.71 0.66
C ILE A 30 1.45 6.29 1.09
N ALA A 31 2.34 7.24 1.36
CA ALA A 31 3.74 6.95 1.63
C ALA A 31 4.24 7.71 2.86
N VAL A 32 5.14 7.07 3.61
CA VAL A 32 5.91 7.68 4.68
C VAL A 32 7.39 7.56 4.31
N ARG A 33 8.12 8.67 4.32
CA ARG A 33 9.58 8.67 4.19
C ARG A 33 10.20 8.57 5.58
N GLY A 34 11.17 7.70 5.73
CA GLY A 34 11.89 7.51 6.99
C GLY A 34 13.30 7.00 6.73
N LYS A 35 14.06 6.85 7.80
CA LYS A 35 15.42 6.31 7.78
C LYS A 35 15.65 5.39 8.96
N GLY A 36 16.72 4.60 8.91
CA GLY A 36 17.12 3.73 10.00
C GLY A 36 16.86 2.25 9.74
N ASN A 37 17.00 1.44 10.79
CA ASN A 37 16.95 -0.01 10.69
C ASN A 37 15.50 -0.50 10.82
N PRO A 38 14.94 -1.18 9.79
CA PRO A 38 13.57 -1.68 9.86
C PRO A 38 13.36 -2.78 10.91
N ASN A 39 14.42 -3.37 11.44
CA ASN A 39 14.37 -4.43 12.45
C ASN A 39 14.34 -3.90 13.90
N GLU A 40 14.43 -2.59 14.11
CA GLU A 40 14.34 -2.02 15.45
C GLU A 40 12.91 -2.09 15.98
N GLU A 41 12.73 -2.78 17.12
CA GLU A 41 11.41 -3.05 17.69
C GLU A 41 10.60 -1.79 18.03
N ASN A 42 11.29 -0.69 18.34
CA ASN A 42 10.70 0.62 18.60
C ASN A 42 11.20 1.68 17.60
N GLY A 43 11.65 1.24 16.42
CA GLY A 43 12.18 2.10 15.38
C GLY A 43 11.11 2.82 14.57
N GLU A 44 11.55 3.80 13.77
CA GLU A 44 10.68 4.62 12.91
C GLU A 44 9.84 3.78 11.94
N TYR A 45 10.38 2.67 11.43
CA TYR A 45 9.71 1.80 10.47
C TYR A 45 8.41 1.19 11.02
N LYS A 46 8.44 0.65 12.24
CA LYS A 46 7.26 0.03 12.87
C LYS A 46 6.17 1.06 13.14
N SER A 47 6.56 2.24 13.63
CA SER A 47 5.64 3.36 13.83
C SER A 47 5.02 3.84 12.51
N SER A 48 5.83 3.88 11.44
CA SER A 48 5.38 4.26 10.09
C SER A 48 4.36 3.27 9.52
N ILE A 49 4.56 1.97 9.73
CA ILE A 49 3.58 0.93 9.36
C ILE A 49 2.24 1.17 10.07
N GLY A 50 2.28 1.44 11.38
CA GLY A 50 1.08 1.74 12.17
C GLY A 50 0.30 2.93 11.61
N LEU A 51 1.00 4.02 11.26
CA LEU A 51 0.40 5.20 10.63
C LEU A 51 -0.21 4.87 9.26
N LEU A 52 0.53 4.18 8.39
CA LEU A 52 0.08 3.81 7.05
C LEU A 52 -1.20 2.98 7.09
N TYR A 53 -1.23 1.92 7.90
CA TYR A 53 -2.42 1.07 8.02
C TYR A 53 -3.58 1.77 8.72
N GLY A 54 -3.31 2.65 9.69
CA GLY A 54 -4.33 3.48 10.31
C GLY A 54 -5.08 4.33 9.26
N ILE A 55 -4.35 5.02 8.39
CA ILE A 55 -4.94 5.82 7.31
C ILE A 55 -5.63 4.92 6.28
N ALA A 56 -4.96 3.87 5.81
CA ALA A 56 -5.49 2.99 4.75
C ALA A 56 -6.83 2.34 5.14
N PHE A 57 -6.94 1.83 6.37
CA PHE A 57 -8.20 1.23 6.84
C PHE A 57 -9.27 2.27 7.15
N THR A 58 -8.89 3.47 7.58
CA THR A 58 -9.85 4.57 7.77
C THR A 58 -10.52 4.94 6.44
N ILE A 59 -9.75 5.08 5.36
CA ILE A 59 -10.27 5.34 4.01
C ILE A 59 -11.12 4.15 3.54
N LYS A 60 -10.60 2.91 3.67
CA LYS A 60 -11.32 1.69 3.27
C LYS A 60 -12.70 1.58 3.95
N MET A 61 -12.81 1.92 5.23
CA MET A 61 -14.05 1.81 6.00
C MET A 61 -14.96 3.04 5.87
N SER A 62 -14.54 4.10 5.17
CA SER A 62 -15.28 5.37 5.06
C SER A 62 -16.70 5.20 4.52
N TYR A 63 -16.95 4.23 3.63
CA TYR A 63 -18.29 3.95 3.08
C TYR A 63 -19.32 3.56 4.16
N LYS A 64 -18.87 3.05 5.31
CA LYS A 64 -19.73 2.74 6.47
C LYS A 64 -20.03 3.96 7.33
N GLY A 65 -19.32 5.06 7.14
CA GLY A 65 -19.54 6.32 7.84
C GLY A 65 -20.61 7.20 7.20
N THR A 66 -20.91 8.31 7.88
CA THR A 66 -21.82 9.35 7.40
C THR A 66 -21.21 10.23 6.32
N HIS A 67 -19.88 10.43 6.36
CA HIS A 67 -19.14 11.16 5.33
C HIS A 67 -18.89 10.27 4.11
N LYS A 68 -19.38 10.71 2.94
CA LYS A 68 -19.12 10.04 1.66
C LYS A 68 -18.00 10.77 0.93
N ILE A 69 -16.91 10.05 0.69
CA ILE A 69 -15.78 10.55 -0.10
C ILE A 69 -16.18 10.46 -1.58
N GLU A 70 -16.15 11.60 -2.29
CA GLU A 70 -16.43 11.65 -3.72
C GLU A 70 -15.46 10.75 -4.50
N GLY A 71 -16.00 9.94 -5.42
CA GLY A 71 -15.20 9.00 -6.21
C GLY A 71 -14.69 7.76 -5.46
N PHE A 72 -15.07 7.57 -4.19
CA PHE A 72 -14.70 6.37 -3.45
C PHE A 72 -15.34 5.12 -4.07
N PHE A 73 -14.53 4.06 -4.13
CA PHE A 73 -14.97 2.70 -4.45
C PHE A 73 -14.44 1.75 -3.39
N GLU A 74 -15.16 0.65 -3.12
CA GLU A 74 -14.68 -0.36 -2.18
C GLU A 74 -13.48 -1.12 -2.77
N TYR A 75 -12.41 -1.26 -1.98
CA TYR A 75 -11.22 -2.02 -2.37
C TYR A 75 -10.65 -2.84 -1.21
N VAL A 76 -9.84 -3.84 -1.55
CA VAL A 76 -9.00 -4.59 -0.61
C VAL A 76 -7.70 -3.84 -0.42
N VAL A 77 -7.29 -3.61 0.83
CA VAL A 77 -6.01 -2.95 1.14
C VAL A 77 -4.86 -3.75 0.50
N PRO A 78 -4.05 -3.13 -0.40
CA PRO A 78 -2.96 -3.82 -1.09
C PRO A 78 -1.84 -4.28 -0.13
N PRO A 79 -0.92 -5.14 -0.62
CA PRO A 79 0.31 -5.46 0.12
C PRO A 79 1.11 -4.22 0.49
N LEU A 80 1.88 -4.29 1.58
CA LEU A 80 2.86 -3.26 1.92
C LEU A 80 4.00 -3.30 0.88
N GLU A 81 4.37 -2.12 0.39
CA GLU A 81 5.49 -1.91 -0.54
C GLU A 81 6.53 -0.99 0.11
N GLY A 82 7.77 -1.03 -0.37
CA GLY A 82 8.86 -0.23 0.18
C GLY A 82 9.86 0.17 -0.89
N LEU A 83 10.23 1.46 -0.90
CA LEU A 83 11.39 1.95 -1.63
C LEU A 83 12.56 2.01 -0.66
N TRP A 84 13.71 1.47 -1.08
CA TRP A 84 14.90 1.45 -0.25
C TRP A 84 16.12 1.88 -1.08
N TRP A 85 16.87 2.81 -0.54
CA TRP A 85 18.12 3.31 -1.09
C TRP A 85 19.09 3.64 0.05
N GLN A 86 20.36 3.84 -0.29
CA GLN A 86 21.39 4.35 0.60
C GLN A 86 21.94 5.64 0.01
N GLU A 87 22.25 6.61 0.86
CA GLU A 87 22.98 7.85 0.53
C GLU A 87 24.48 7.66 0.79
#